data_AF-A0AAE4EDV5-F1
#
_entry.id   AF-A0AAE4EDV5-F1
#
_cell.length_a   1.000
_cell.length_b   1.000
_cell.length_c   1.000
_cell.angle_alpha   90.00
_cell.angle_beta   90.00
_cell.angle_gamma   90.00
#
_symmetry.space_group_name_H-M   'P 1'
#
loop_
_entity.id
_entity.type
_entity.pdbx_description
1 polymer ?
#
loop_
_entity_poly.entity_id
_entity_poly.type
_entity_poly.pdbx_seq_one_letter_code
_entity_poly.pdbx_strand_id
1 'polypeptide(L)'
;MEGATAEDTVSPPAEEAPRASGRRFEPRKAALWLGRLLISEGLIAFYVGLAISMVFNHRIVTHPKSLLTGGLGDPLLWVWELGWQHHWLTHGGDFWTSNQFYPATDNYAFGETLLGYVPFSVFAGNGQYDNVFLYNVLFVFCFALAFAGAYLLAKQLGSNWQGALLAGVVWAWAPWRLSHIAHLNVLSTGGIALALWALAKGHGFTFRGERGETKPRWVVAGWLIAAWQVSIGWAIGLPFVYLMALVGIAIALYAWRLGRRMIIANVVGVVAFLGIVWWLVVPFLRVRAEYGFTRTWHEVEVFSPPVNGLWTAPYETWVWLETFFNDQSTLPPDGAGEMLLFPGLVVAVLGVAGLFLSAWTWKVRVFLGVFVAFNVLLSLGTTVFGGGLYWLFWNFLPGWDAMRTPGRMIMWVTLGLAVLAAGLVTRLYRLIDENTRMARQVIAFYMMFPAFFALIEGIPRWQQVENPGIPPDVKQVFTTTKEPIALLPMDLWSNFKYQLWSTEGFPTTANGTASNYGPQFHDMQDSSATFPDKHSIDVFKRYGIRKVVVVKSMEGAVGILQRPTAGLPLTKVESNDVVVFTLQ
;
A
#
# COMPACT_ATOMS: atom_id res chain seq x y z
N MET A 1 -9.86 13.64 -101.73
CA MET A 1 -10.85 14.54 -101.12
C MET A 1 -11.22 13.96 -99.79
N GLU A 2 -11.16 14.79 -98.75
CA GLU A 2 -11.86 14.67 -97.47
C GLU A 2 -11.71 13.37 -96.66
N GLY A 3 -11.02 13.53 -95.52
CA GLY A 3 -11.60 13.21 -94.22
C GLY A 3 -11.59 11.75 -93.78
N ALA A 4 -10.49 11.32 -93.15
CA ALA A 4 -10.53 10.30 -92.10
C ALA A 4 -9.39 10.56 -91.10
N THR A 5 -9.79 10.98 -89.90
CA THR A 5 -8.97 11.16 -88.71
C THR A 5 -8.56 9.80 -88.14
N ALA A 6 -7.27 9.55 -87.95
CA ALA A 6 -6.74 8.42 -87.20
C ALA A 6 -6.04 8.95 -85.94
N GLU A 7 -6.43 8.36 -84.81
CA GLU A 7 -5.98 8.62 -83.45
C GLU A 7 -4.48 8.33 -83.29
N ASP A 8 -3.74 9.28 -82.71
CA ASP A 8 -2.48 9.02 -82.02
C ASP A 8 -2.68 9.36 -80.53
N THR A 9 -2.81 8.30 -79.73
CA THR A 9 -2.92 8.37 -78.28
C THR A 9 -1.58 8.77 -77.65
N VAL A 10 -1.46 10.03 -77.23
CA VAL A 10 -0.36 10.52 -76.42
C VAL A 10 -0.68 10.27 -74.94
N SER A 11 0.02 9.31 -74.33
CA SER A 11 -0.04 9.06 -72.89
C SER A 11 0.54 10.25 -72.09
N PRO A 12 -0.15 10.73 -71.04
CA PRO A 12 0.38 11.80 -70.18
C PRO A 12 1.55 11.30 -69.31
N PRO A 13 2.51 12.18 -68.94
CA PRO A 13 3.62 11.82 -68.06
C PRO A 13 3.11 11.43 -66.68
N ALA A 14 3.64 10.32 -66.15
CA ALA A 14 3.29 9.77 -64.85
C ALA A 14 3.56 10.79 -63.72
N GLU A 15 2.51 11.10 -62.97
CA GLU A 15 2.54 11.82 -61.71
C GLU A 15 3.40 11.04 -60.70
N GLU A 16 4.54 11.59 -60.28
CA GLU A 16 5.33 11.05 -59.18
C GLU A 16 4.51 11.16 -57.87
N ALA A 17 3.94 10.04 -57.45
CA ALA A 17 3.31 9.91 -56.14
C ALA A 17 4.32 10.28 -55.03
N PRO A 18 3.91 11.06 -54.00
CA PRO A 18 4.80 11.44 -52.91
C PRO A 18 5.27 10.19 -52.18
N ARG A 19 6.60 9.96 -52.21
CA ARG A 19 7.26 8.88 -51.45
C ARG A 19 6.88 9.01 -49.97
N ALA A 20 6.04 8.09 -49.51
CA ALA A 20 5.78 7.90 -48.09
C ALA A 20 7.12 7.65 -47.40
N SER A 21 7.56 8.59 -46.56
CA SER A 21 8.73 8.44 -45.69
C SER A 21 8.39 7.45 -44.58
N GLY A 22 8.40 6.16 -44.93
CA GLY A 22 8.38 5.08 -43.96
C GLY A 22 9.56 5.27 -43.01
N ARG A 23 9.28 5.65 -41.75
CA ARG A 23 10.28 5.63 -40.67
C ARG A 23 10.78 4.19 -40.54
N ARG A 24 11.90 3.88 -41.20
CA ARG A 24 12.60 2.61 -41.02
C ARG A 24 12.91 2.46 -39.53
N PHE A 25 12.38 1.40 -38.92
CA PHE A 25 12.72 1.01 -37.56
C PHE A 25 14.21 0.67 -37.53
N GLU A 26 15.01 1.52 -36.87
CA GLU A 26 16.44 1.32 -36.74
C GLU A 26 16.75 0.63 -35.39
N PRO A 27 17.06 -0.68 -35.38
CA PRO A 27 17.27 -1.44 -34.15
C PRO A 27 18.43 -0.90 -33.29
N ARG A 28 19.43 -0.24 -33.90
CA ARG A 28 20.51 0.44 -33.16
C ARG A 28 20.04 1.68 -32.41
N LYS A 29 19.14 2.49 -32.99
CA LYS A 29 18.55 3.64 -32.29
C LYS A 29 17.60 3.18 -31.18
N ALA A 30 16.85 2.09 -31.40
CA ALA A 30 16.02 1.46 -30.39
C ALA A 30 16.88 0.92 -29.22
N ALA A 31 17.97 0.21 -29.51
CA ALA A 31 18.90 -0.31 -28.49
C ALA A 31 19.60 0.81 -27.70
N LEU A 32 20.05 1.88 -28.36
CA LEU A 32 20.64 3.05 -27.70
C LEU A 32 19.60 3.82 -26.86
N TRP A 33 18.36 3.89 -27.32
CA TRP A 33 17.27 4.50 -26.58
C TRP A 33 16.86 3.66 -25.36
N LEU A 34 16.77 2.34 -25.51
CA LEU A 34 16.59 1.37 -24.42
C LEU A 34 17.72 1.46 -23.40
N GLY A 35 18.97 1.49 -23.85
CA GLY A 35 20.14 1.66 -22.98
C GLY A 35 20.11 3.00 -22.21
N ARG A 36 19.75 4.10 -22.87
CA ARG A 36 19.57 5.41 -22.20
C ARG A 36 18.40 5.42 -21.23
N LEU A 37 17.34 4.66 -21.51
CA LEU A 37 16.18 4.55 -20.63
C LEU A 37 16.54 3.80 -19.35
N LEU A 38 17.26 2.67 -19.48
CA LEU A 38 17.79 1.84 -18.39
C LEU A 38 18.79 2.59 -17.48
N ILE A 39 19.44 3.64 -17.99
CA ILE A 39 20.41 4.47 -17.24
C ILE A 39 19.78 5.82 -16.82
N SER A 40 18.46 5.97 -16.94
CA SER A 40 17.80 7.20 -16.47
C SER A 40 17.95 7.34 -14.95
N GLU A 41 18.12 8.57 -14.46
CA GLU A 41 18.31 8.87 -13.03
C GLU A 41 17.21 8.24 -12.16
N GLY A 42 15.96 8.19 -12.66
CA GLY A 42 14.86 7.56 -11.95
C GLY A 42 14.96 6.04 -11.85
N LEU A 43 15.42 5.35 -12.90
CA LEU A 43 15.66 3.92 -12.82
C LEU A 43 16.88 3.59 -11.97
N ILE A 44 17.94 4.41 -12.02
CA ILE A 44 19.08 4.25 -11.11
C ILE A 44 18.62 4.38 -9.65
N ALA A 45 17.81 5.40 -9.33
CA ALA A 45 17.24 5.55 -7.99
C ALA A 45 16.41 4.31 -7.60
N PHE A 46 15.57 3.80 -8.50
CA PHE A 46 14.82 2.57 -8.26
C PHE A 46 15.73 1.36 -8.03
N TYR A 47 16.76 1.14 -8.84
CA TYR A 47 17.69 0.02 -8.68
C TYR A 47 18.51 0.11 -7.38
N VAL A 48 18.92 1.32 -6.99
CA VAL A 48 19.59 1.54 -5.69
C VAL A 48 18.63 1.22 -4.55
N GLY A 49 17.41 1.75 -4.59
CA GLY A 49 16.39 1.45 -3.59
C GLY A 49 16.05 -0.05 -3.52
N LEU A 50 15.99 -0.71 -4.67
CA LEU A 50 15.77 -2.15 -4.80
C LEU A 50 16.91 -2.95 -4.20
N ALA A 51 18.17 -2.59 -4.48
CA ALA A 51 19.34 -3.26 -3.92
C ALA A 51 19.36 -3.16 -2.39
N ILE A 52 19.12 -1.96 -1.83
CA ILE A 52 19.02 -1.77 -0.37
C ILE A 52 17.88 -2.61 0.20
N SER A 53 16.70 -2.57 -0.43
CA SER A 53 15.55 -3.35 -0.01
C SER A 53 15.83 -4.86 -0.01
N MET A 54 16.51 -5.37 -1.04
CA MET A 54 16.89 -6.78 -1.13
C MET A 54 17.91 -7.19 -0.06
N VAL A 55 18.86 -6.31 0.28
CA VAL A 55 19.84 -6.56 1.36
C VAL A 55 19.14 -6.63 2.72
N PHE A 56 18.29 -5.66 3.02
CA PHE A 56 17.51 -5.63 4.26
C PHE A 56 16.53 -6.82 4.36
N ASN A 57 16.05 -7.32 3.22
CA ASN A 57 15.11 -8.42 3.12
C ASN A 57 15.74 -9.73 2.63
N HIS A 58 17.06 -9.92 2.79
CA HIS A 58 17.79 -11.02 2.16
C HIS A 58 17.21 -12.41 2.48
N ARG A 59 16.61 -12.61 3.66
CA ARG A 59 16.01 -13.90 4.03
C ARG A 59 14.77 -14.23 3.20
N ILE A 60 13.84 -13.29 3.04
CA ILE A 60 12.69 -13.50 2.14
C ILE A 60 13.09 -13.48 0.66
N VAL A 61 14.20 -12.83 0.29
CA VAL A 61 14.75 -12.91 -1.08
C VAL A 61 15.31 -14.31 -1.38
N THR A 62 15.98 -14.94 -0.41
CA THR A 62 16.59 -16.27 -0.57
C THR A 62 15.60 -17.42 -0.34
N HIS A 63 14.54 -17.20 0.44
CA HIS A 63 13.49 -18.16 0.75
C HIS A 63 12.09 -17.60 0.45
N PRO A 64 11.81 -17.19 -0.80
CA PRO A 64 10.67 -16.33 -1.11
C PRO A 64 9.30 -17.02 -1.04
N LYS A 65 9.25 -18.35 -0.94
CA LYS A 65 8.00 -19.12 -0.83
C LYS A 65 7.71 -19.62 0.59
N SER A 66 8.73 -19.67 1.45
CA SER A 66 8.66 -20.35 2.74
C SER A 66 8.78 -19.41 3.94
N LEU A 67 9.20 -18.16 3.75
CA LEU A 67 9.29 -17.17 4.82
C LEU A 67 8.34 -15.99 4.59
N LEU A 68 7.83 -15.45 5.70
CA LEU A 68 7.01 -14.24 5.75
C LEU A 68 7.59 -13.26 6.78
N THR A 69 7.51 -11.96 6.46
CA THR A 69 7.83 -10.86 7.38
C THR A 69 6.53 -10.31 7.99
N GLY A 70 6.55 -9.97 9.28
CA GLY A 70 5.39 -9.38 9.98
C GLY A 70 4.51 -10.37 10.74
N GLY A 71 4.89 -11.65 10.81
CA GLY A 71 4.17 -12.68 11.58
C GLY A 71 3.06 -13.41 10.82
N LEU A 72 2.26 -14.19 11.53
CA LEU A 72 1.18 -15.04 10.99
C LEU A 72 -0.22 -14.40 11.12
N GLY A 73 -0.29 -13.09 11.34
CA GLY A 73 -1.54 -12.31 11.31
C GLY A 73 -1.83 -11.76 9.92
N ASP A 74 -1.95 -10.43 9.80
CA ASP A 74 -2.26 -9.72 8.55
C ASP A 74 -1.45 -10.10 7.31
N PRO A 75 -0.15 -10.48 7.38
CA PRO A 75 0.56 -10.99 6.20
C PRO A 75 -0.17 -12.15 5.50
N LEU A 76 -0.87 -13.02 6.25
CA LEU A 76 -1.63 -14.12 5.68
C LEU A 76 -2.86 -13.64 4.91
N LEU A 77 -3.52 -12.58 5.40
CA LEU A 77 -4.62 -11.92 4.70
C LEU A 77 -4.13 -11.32 3.37
N TRP A 78 -3.01 -10.58 3.37
CA TRP A 78 -2.48 -9.98 2.14
C TRP A 78 -2.10 -11.02 1.09
N VAL A 79 -1.53 -12.15 1.53
CA VAL A 79 -1.24 -13.29 0.64
C VAL A 79 -2.53 -13.86 0.04
N TRP A 80 -3.57 -14.01 0.86
CA TRP A 80 -4.87 -14.48 0.38
C TRP A 80 -5.51 -13.48 -0.60
N GLU A 81 -5.45 -12.17 -0.36
CA GLU A 81 -6.01 -11.16 -1.26
C GLU A 81 -5.37 -11.21 -2.65
N LEU A 82 -4.04 -11.34 -2.71
CA LEU A 82 -3.31 -11.50 -3.98
C LEU A 82 -3.74 -12.80 -4.70
N GLY A 83 -3.94 -13.87 -3.95
CA GLY A 83 -4.48 -15.13 -4.46
C GLY A 83 -5.92 -14.99 -4.99
N TRP A 84 -6.79 -14.25 -4.28
CA TRP A 84 -8.17 -14.03 -4.69
C TRP A 84 -8.24 -13.25 -6.01
N GLN A 85 -7.43 -12.20 -6.13
CA GLN A 85 -7.29 -11.45 -7.38
C GLN A 85 -6.82 -12.35 -8.52
N HIS A 86 -5.84 -13.24 -8.28
CA HIS A 86 -5.41 -14.24 -9.27
C HIS A 86 -6.53 -15.20 -9.66
N HIS A 87 -7.27 -15.71 -8.67
CA HIS A 87 -8.39 -16.62 -8.89
C HIS A 87 -9.45 -15.96 -9.78
N TRP A 88 -9.83 -14.72 -9.50
CA TRP A 88 -10.76 -13.98 -10.35
C TRP A 88 -10.23 -13.75 -11.77
N LEU A 89 -8.95 -13.38 -11.92
CA LEU A 89 -8.33 -13.18 -13.24
C LEU A 89 -8.33 -14.46 -14.10
N THR A 90 -8.29 -15.63 -13.47
CA THR A 90 -8.15 -16.93 -14.15
C THR A 90 -9.47 -17.69 -14.31
N HIS A 91 -10.40 -17.55 -13.37
CA HIS A 91 -11.66 -18.30 -13.32
C HIS A 91 -12.90 -17.41 -13.51
N GLY A 92 -12.78 -16.09 -13.38
CA GLY A 92 -13.91 -15.16 -13.42
C GLY A 92 -14.77 -15.23 -12.16
N GLY A 93 -16.07 -14.91 -12.31
CA GLY A 93 -17.03 -14.86 -11.20
C GLY A 93 -17.24 -13.45 -10.64
N ASP A 94 -17.92 -13.37 -9.50
CA ASP A 94 -18.10 -12.11 -8.78
C ASP A 94 -16.81 -11.74 -8.05
N PHE A 95 -16.22 -10.60 -8.41
CA PHE A 95 -14.99 -10.12 -7.80
C PHE A 95 -15.17 -9.71 -6.33
N TRP A 96 -16.34 -9.17 -5.99
CA TRP A 96 -16.58 -8.56 -4.68
C TRP A 96 -17.11 -9.56 -3.65
N THR A 97 -17.68 -10.68 -4.09
CA THR A 97 -18.10 -11.78 -3.23
C THR A 97 -17.06 -12.90 -3.28
N SER A 98 -16.13 -12.87 -2.33
CA SER A 98 -15.08 -13.87 -2.18
C SER A 98 -15.53 -15.12 -1.41
N ASN A 99 -14.60 -16.06 -1.22
CA ASN A 99 -14.87 -17.36 -0.60
C ASN A 99 -14.96 -17.33 0.94
N GLN A 100 -14.74 -16.19 1.57
CA GLN A 100 -14.85 -16.01 3.03
C GLN A 100 -16.21 -15.49 3.47
N PHE A 101 -16.50 -15.61 4.78
CA PHE A 101 -17.68 -15.05 5.44
C PHE A 101 -19.03 -15.47 4.84
N TYR A 102 -19.10 -16.63 4.21
CA TYR A 102 -20.37 -17.14 3.69
C TYR A 102 -21.44 -17.13 4.80
N PRO A 103 -22.68 -16.65 4.53
CA PRO A 103 -23.24 -16.30 3.23
C PRO A 103 -23.19 -14.80 2.85
N ALA A 104 -22.33 -13.99 3.47
CA ALA A 104 -22.23 -12.56 3.17
C ALA A 104 -21.81 -12.29 1.72
N THR A 105 -22.49 -11.34 1.06
CA THR A 105 -22.16 -10.74 -0.24
C THR A 105 -21.27 -9.51 -0.10
N ASP A 106 -20.55 -9.15 -1.17
CA ASP A 106 -19.57 -8.04 -1.18
C ASP A 106 -18.50 -8.16 -0.07
N ASN A 107 -18.28 -9.39 0.42
CA ASN A 107 -17.43 -9.68 1.57
C ASN A 107 -15.94 -9.37 1.34
N TYR A 108 -15.50 -9.17 0.09
CA TYR A 108 -14.16 -8.68 -0.23
C TYR A 108 -13.96 -7.21 0.17
N ALA A 109 -15.04 -6.43 0.23
CA ALA A 109 -15.03 -5.03 0.68
C ALA A 109 -15.22 -4.88 2.20
N PHE A 110 -15.12 -5.97 2.98
CA PHE A 110 -15.15 -5.89 4.46
C PHE A 110 -13.86 -5.33 5.04
N GLY A 111 -12.79 -5.27 4.23
CA GLY A 111 -11.48 -4.74 4.60
C GLY A 111 -10.80 -4.02 3.44
N GLU A 112 -9.48 -3.98 3.51
CA GLU A 112 -8.64 -3.47 2.43
C GLU A 112 -8.63 -4.47 1.26
N THR A 113 -8.14 -4.06 0.09
CA THR A 113 -8.29 -4.88 -1.14
C THR A 113 -7.04 -5.02 -1.98
N LEU A 114 -5.99 -4.23 -1.71
CA LEU A 114 -4.73 -4.26 -2.46
C LEU A 114 -4.92 -4.19 -3.99
N LEU A 115 -5.97 -3.54 -4.48
CA LEU A 115 -6.34 -3.53 -5.91
C LEU A 115 -5.29 -2.91 -6.82
N GLY A 116 -4.46 -2.01 -6.30
CA GLY A 116 -3.30 -1.51 -7.02
C GLY A 116 -2.32 -2.62 -7.46
N TYR A 117 -2.37 -3.79 -6.84
CA TYR A 117 -1.51 -4.93 -7.16
C TYR A 117 -2.13 -5.97 -8.10
N VAL A 118 -3.40 -5.81 -8.52
CA VAL A 118 -4.05 -6.70 -9.50
C VAL A 118 -3.18 -6.98 -10.75
N PRO A 119 -2.48 -5.98 -11.36
CA PRO A 119 -1.62 -6.25 -12.50
C PRO A 119 -0.45 -7.20 -12.21
N PHE A 120 -0.08 -7.42 -10.94
CA PHE A 120 0.94 -8.38 -10.53
C PHE A 120 0.35 -9.73 -10.12
N SER A 121 -0.95 -9.80 -9.81
CA SER A 121 -1.64 -11.03 -9.40
C SER A 121 -1.74 -12.09 -10.51
N VAL A 122 -1.42 -11.73 -11.76
CA VAL A 122 -1.12 -12.70 -12.83
C VAL A 122 0.05 -13.64 -12.49
N PHE A 123 1.00 -13.18 -11.67
CA PHE A 123 2.16 -13.97 -11.21
C PHE A 123 1.91 -14.71 -9.89
N ALA A 124 0.72 -14.57 -9.30
CA ALA A 124 0.28 -15.43 -8.19
C ALA A 124 -0.12 -16.83 -8.72
N GLY A 125 -0.59 -17.71 -7.83
CA GLY A 125 -0.99 -19.07 -8.20
C GLY A 125 -2.18 -19.60 -7.41
N ASN A 126 -2.59 -20.82 -7.74
CA ASN A 126 -3.74 -21.50 -7.13
C ASN A 126 -3.43 -22.16 -5.77
N GLY A 127 -2.47 -21.60 -5.03
CA GLY A 127 -2.04 -22.13 -3.74
C GLY A 127 -1.09 -21.17 -3.02
N GLN A 128 -0.90 -21.41 -1.72
CA GLN A 128 -0.27 -20.42 -0.84
C GLN A 128 1.18 -20.09 -1.22
N TYR A 129 1.96 -21.04 -1.72
CA TYR A 129 3.41 -20.84 -1.94
C TYR A 129 3.71 -19.81 -3.04
N ASP A 130 2.96 -19.82 -4.13
CA ASP A 130 3.13 -18.84 -5.21
C ASP A 130 2.59 -17.47 -4.81
N ASN A 131 1.54 -17.45 -3.98
CA ASN A 131 1.00 -16.21 -3.43
C ASN A 131 1.95 -15.58 -2.40
N VAL A 132 2.63 -16.37 -1.57
CA VAL A 132 3.70 -15.92 -0.66
C VAL A 132 4.89 -15.36 -1.46
N PHE A 133 5.26 -16.01 -2.58
CA PHE A 133 6.28 -15.47 -3.47
C PHE A 133 5.92 -14.07 -3.97
N LEU A 134 4.71 -13.91 -4.51
CA LEU A 134 4.25 -12.61 -4.99
C LEU A 134 4.21 -11.57 -3.87
N TYR A 135 3.68 -11.91 -2.69
CA TYR A 135 3.68 -11.04 -1.52
C TYR A 135 5.10 -10.55 -1.19
N ASN A 136 6.08 -11.44 -1.12
CA ASN A 136 7.47 -11.08 -0.81
C ASN A 136 8.11 -10.21 -1.90
N VAL A 137 7.82 -10.45 -3.17
CA VAL A 137 8.25 -9.58 -4.28
C VAL A 137 7.68 -8.18 -4.12
N LEU A 138 6.37 -8.07 -3.82
CA LEU A 138 5.69 -6.79 -3.62
C LEU A 138 6.18 -6.07 -2.37
N PHE A 139 6.49 -6.81 -1.30
CA PHE A 139 7.10 -6.28 -0.09
C PHE A 139 8.45 -5.62 -0.40
N VAL A 140 9.36 -6.29 -1.09
CA VAL A 140 10.65 -5.68 -1.49
C VAL A 140 10.46 -4.49 -2.43
N PHE A 141 9.52 -4.62 -3.38
CA PHE A 141 9.21 -3.60 -4.38
C PHE A 141 8.67 -2.30 -3.75
N CYS A 142 7.81 -2.39 -2.73
CA CYS A 142 7.16 -1.21 -2.15
C CYS A 142 8.17 -0.25 -1.49
N PHE A 143 9.25 -0.77 -0.88
CA PHE A 143 10.37 0.04 -0.35
C PHE A 143 11.17 0.69 -1.48
N ALA A 144 11.48 -0.04 -2.55
CA ALA A 144 12.19 0.50 -3.70
C ALA A 144 11.41 1.64 -4.38
N LEU A 145 10.09 1.47 -4.50
CA LEU A 145 9.20 2.47 -5.09
C LEU A 145 9.06 3.70 -4.20
N ALA A 146 8.98 3.53 -2.88
CA ALA A 146 9.02 4.63 -1.92
C ALA A 146 10.31 5.44 -2.07
N PHE A 147 11.46 4.77 -2.04
CA PHE A 147 12.75 5.43 -2.19
C PHE A 147 12.84 6.25 -3.49
N ALA A 148 12.50 5.62 -4.63
CA ALA A 148 12.56 6.26 -5.93
C ALA A 148 11.60 7.44 -6.02
N GLY A 149 10.38 7.30 -5.49
CA GLY A 149 9.36 8.35 -5.50
C GLY A 149 9.80 9.61 -4.78
N ALA A 150 10.27 9.47 -3.53
CA ALA A 150 10.71 10.62 -2.74
C ALA A 150 12.02 11.24 -3.26
N TYR A 151 12.95 10.41 -3.75
CA TYR A 151 14.15 10.88 -4.44
C TYR A 151 13.79 11.77 -5.65
N LEU A 152 12.93 11.25 -6.53
CA LEU A 152 12.51 11.96 -7.73
C LEU A 152 11.73 13.23 -7.41
N LEU A 153 10.84 13.17 -6.42
CA LEU A 153 10.10 14.34 -5.93
C LEU A 153 11.06 15.44 -5.45
N ALA A 154 11.99 15.12 -4.55
CA ALA A 154 12.95 16.09 -4.04
C ALA A 154 13.80 16.71 -5.16
N LYS A 155 14.28 15.89 -6.11
CA LYS A 155 14.98 16.37 -7.32
C LYS A 155 14.15 17.37 -8.11
N GLN A 156 12.88 17.04 -8.37
CA GLN A 156 11.97 17.90 -9.13
C GLN A 156 11.66 19.20 -8.38
N LEU A 157 11.56 19.15 -7.06
CA LEU A 157 11.40 20.34 -6.22
C LEU A 157 12.66 21.21 -6.17
N GLY A 158 13.79 20.71 -6.65
CA GLY A 158 15.03 21.45 -6.83
C GLY A 158 16.11 21.11 -5.81
N SER A 159 16.15 19.89 -5.26
CA SER A 159 17.28 19.46 -4.43
C SER A 159 18.47 19.05 -5.30
N ASN A 160 19.67 19.01 -4.71
CA ASN A 160 20.76 18.21 -5.27
C ASN A 160 20.47 16.70 -5.09
N TRP A 161 21.32 15.84 -5.65
CA TRP A 161 21.11 14.39 -5.58
C TRP A 161 21.31 13.83 -4.18
N GLN A 162 22.11 14.48 -3.32
CA GLN A 162 22.33 14.07 -1.94
C GLN A 162 21.13 14.36 -1.05
N GLY A 163 20.53 15.55 -1.18
CA GLY A 163 19.27 15.87 -0.51
C GLY A 163 18.13 14.96 -0.98
N ALA A 164 18.12 14.62 -2.28
CA ALA A 164 17.18 13.64 -2.81
C ALA A 164 17.43 12.22 -2.28
N LEU A 165 18.69 11.81 -2.15
CA LEU A 165 19.08 10.54 -1.54
C LEU A 165 18.56 10.46 -0.09
N LEU A 166 18.76 11.51 0.70
CA LEU A 166 18.23 11.60 2.07
C LEU A 166 16.70 11.48 2.09
N ALA A 167 16.00 12.21 1.23
CA ALA A 167 14.54 12.13 1.16
C ALA A 167 14.05 10.72 0.77
N GLY A 168 14.71 10.09 -0.19
CA GLY A 168 14.45 8.70 -0.60
C GLY A 168 14.64 7.72 0.56
N VAL A 169 15.78 7.79 1.26
CA VAL A 169 16.09 6.91 2.39
C VAL A 169 15.04 7.07 3.49
N VAL A 170 14.76 8.30 3.90
CA VAL A 170 13.81 8.58 4.99
C VAL A 170 12.40 8.10 4.62
N TRP A 171 11.94 8.36 3.40
CA TRP A 171 10.60 7.93 2.99
C TRP A 171 10.46 6.40 2.94
N ALA A 172 11.54 5.70 2.62
CA ALA A 172 11.54 4.25 2.54
C ALA A 172 11.82 3.56 3.88
N TRP A 173 12.66 4.08 4.77
CA TRP A 173 13.10 3.33 5.95
C TRP A 173 12.98 4.11 7.26
N ALA A 174 12.15 5.17 7.32
CA ALA A 174 11.86 5.84 8.59
C ALA A 174 11.38 4.83 9.66
N PRO A 175 11.82 4.95 10.93
CA PRO A 175 11.49 4.02 12.01
C PRO A 175 10.01 3.69 12.14
N TRP A 176 9.10 4.68 12.18
CA TRP A 176 7.64 4.43 12.26
C TRP A 176 7.13 3.53 11.14
N ARG A 177 7.70 3.60 9.92
CA ARG A 177 7.25 2.77 8.81
C ARG A 177 7.57 1.29 9.07
N LEU A 178 8.61 1.02 9.86
CA LEU A 178 9.00 -0.35 10.25
C LEU A 178 8.07 -0.94 11.32
N SER A 179 7.27 -0.16 12.05
CA SER A 179 6.24 -0.73 12.93
C SER A 179 5.07 -1.34 12.14
N HIS A 180 4.88 -0.94 10.88
CA HIS A 180 3.79 -1.41 10.02
C HIS A 180 4.21 -2.53 9.06
N ILE A 181 5.20 -3.34 9.42
CA ILE A 181 5.71 -4.42 8.55
C ILE A 181 4.70 -5.53 8.26
N ALA A 182 3.67 -5.65 9.10
CA ALA A 182 2.54 -6.54 8.89
C ALA A 182 1.51 -5.98 7.89
N HIS A 183 1.60 -4.70 7.51
CA HIS A 183 0.56 -3.98 6.76
C HIS A 183 1.07 -3.54 5.38
N LEU A 184 0.99 -4.44 4.37
CA LEU A 184 1.49 -4.13 3.03
C LEU A 184 0.78 -2.92 2.42
N ASN A 185 -0.51 -2.76 2.67
CA ASN A 185 -1.31 -1.60 2.27
C ASN A 185 -0.75 -0.27 2.83
N VAL A 186 -0.30 -0.25 4.09
CA VAL A 186 0.28 0.94 4.75
C VAL A 186 1.71 1.19 4.29
N LEU A 187 2.51 0.13 4.14
CA LEU A 187 3.86 0.27 3.59
C LEU A 187 3.84 0.84 2.18
N SER A 188 2.84 0.53 1.37
CA SER A 188 2.81 0.88 -0.05
C SER A 188 2.55 2.36 -0.33
N THR A 189 3.49 3.24 0.02
CA THR A 189 3.40 4.71 -0.08
C THR A 189 4.16 5.31 -1.27
N GLY A 190 4.81 4.49 -2.10
CA GLY A 190 5.65 4.97 -3.20
C GLY A 190 4.88 5.72 -4.28
N GLY A 191 3.63 5.37 -4.52
CA GLY A 191 2.75 6.07 -5.45
C GLY A 191 2.43 7.49 -5.03
N ILE A 192 2.40 7.79 -3.73
CA ILE A 192 2.15 9.15 -3.22
C ILE A 192 3.23 10.11 -3.72
N ALA A 193 4.50 9.81 -3.42
CA ALA A 193 5.61 10.66 -3.83
C ALA A 193 5.78 10.69 -5.36
N LEU A 194 5.54 9.56 -6.05
CA LEU A 194 5.59 9.49 -7.52
C LEU A 194 4.48 10.29 -8.21
N ALA A 195 3.26 10.28 -7.69
CA ALA A 195 2.15 11.07 -8.22
C ALA A 195 2.46 12.56 -8.10
N LEU A 196 2.89 13.00 -6.90
CA LEU A 196 3.30 14.38 -6.65
C LEU A 196 4.48 14.79 -7.54
N TRP A 197 5.47 13.89 -7.71
CA TRP A 197 6.59 14.12 -8.62
C TRP A 197 6.13 14.28 -10.07
N ALA A 198 5.28 13.38 -10.56
CA ALA A 198 4.80 13.41 -11.94
C ALA A 198 3.96 14.67 -12.21
N LEU A 199 3.10 15.08 -11.28
CA LEU A 199 2.35 16.33 -11.36
C LEU A 199 3.28 17.55 -11.32
N ALA A 200 4.25 17.59 -10.42
CA ALA A 200 5.21 18.68 -10.34
C ALA A 200 6.05 18.77 -11.63
N LYS A 201 6.55 17.65 -12.12
CA LYS A 201 7.29 17.55 -13.39
C LYS A 201 6.45 17.94 -14.59
N GLY A 202 5.18 17.52 -14.61
CA GLY A 202 4.23 17.89 -15.66
C GLY A 202 3.96 19.39 -15.71
N HIS A 203 3.91 20.06 -14.56
CA HIS A 203 3.70 21.50 -14.46
C HIS A 203 4.98 22.34 -14.50
N GLY A 204 6.16 21.70 -14.67
CA GLY A 204 7.45 22.39 -14.55
C GLY A 204 7.64 23.06 -13.18
N PHE A 205 6.99 22.51 -12.14
CA PHE A 205 6.94 23.10 -10.81
C PHE A 205 8.19 22.74 -10.00
N THR A 206 8.70 23.74 -9.27
CA THR A 206 9.86 23.63 -8.37
C THR A 206 9.72 24.63 -7.23
N PHE A 207 10.38 24.39 -6.11
CA PHE A 207 10.40 25.30 -4.98
C PHE A 207 11.43 26.43 -5.09
N ARG A 208 12.27 26.41 -6.14
CA ARG A 208 13.22 27.49 -6.44
C ARG A 208 12.60 28.70 -7.13
N GLY A 209 11.34 28.63 -7.56
CA GLY A 209 10.62 29.72 -8.24
C GLY A 209 10.85 29.80 -9.75
N GLU A 210 11.81 29.06 -10.29
CA GLU A 210 12.09 28.96 -11.74
C GLU A 210 11.16 27.95 -12.39
N ARG A 211 10.28 28.38 -13.30
CA ARG A 211 9.34 27.44 -13.92
C ARG A 211 10.00 26.70 -15.09
N GLY A 212 9.98 25.38 -15.02
CA GLY A 212 10.47 24.51 -16.09
C GLY A 212 9.45 24.34 -17.23
N GLU A 213 9.87 23.60 -18.25
CA GLU A 213 9.01 23.21 -19.37
C GLU A 213 7.83 22.33 -18.92
N THR A 214 6.61 22.67 -19.35
CA THR A 214 5.40 21.89 -19.05
C THR A 214 5.29 20.64 -19.91
N LYS A 215 4.92 19.51 -19.31
CA LYS A 215 4.84 18.19 -19.95
C LYS A 215 3.50 17.52 -19.65
N PRO A 216 2.46 17.73 -20.50
CA PRO A 216 1.10 17.24 -20.26
C PRO A 216 0.99 15.73 -19.96
N ARG A 217 1.83 14.90 -20.59
CA ARG A 217 1.84 13.45 -20.35
C ARG A 217 2.13 13.08 -18.89
N TRP A 218 2.98 13.85 -18.20
CA TRP A 218 3.30 13.62 -16.79
C TRP A 218 2.18 14.10 -15.86
N VAL A 219 1.36 15.06 -16.32
CA VAL A 219 0.15 15.45 -15.59
C VAL A 219 -0.85 14.30 -15.57
N VAL A 220 -1.18 13.73 -16.74
CA VAL A 220 -2.09 12.57 -16.82
C VAL A 220 -1.51 11.40 -16.03
N ALA A 221 -0.22 11.10 -16.21
CA ALA A 221 0.45 10.04 -15.44
C ALA A 221 0.38 10.27 -13.93
N GLY A 222 0.55 11.51 -13.45
CA GLY A 222 0.48 11.82 -12.02
C GLY A 222 -0.90 11.54 -11.41
N TRP A 223 -1.98 11.90 -12.11
CA TRP A 223 -3.34 11.57 -11.69
C TRP A 223 -3.64 10.07 -11.74
N LEU A 224 -3.14 9.35 -12.75
CA LEU A 224 -3.30 7.89 -12.84
C LEU A 224 -2.50 7.15 -11.76
N ILE A 225 -1.27 7.58 -11.47
CA ILE A 225 -0.47 7.05 -10.35
C ILE A 225 -1.18 7.33 -9.02
N ALA A 226 -1.81 8.49 -8.88
CA ALA A 226 -2.61 8.79 -7.69
C ALA A 226 -3.79 7.82 -7.55
N ALA A 227 -4.50 7.53 -8.65
CA ALA A 227 -5.61 6.57 -8.65
C ALA A 227 -5.14 5.16 -8.29
N TRP A 228 -4.00 4.73 -8.86
CA TRP A 228 -3.34 3.47 -8.52
C TRP A 228 -2.94 3.39 -7.05
N GLN A 229 -2.42 4.46 -6.49
CA GLN A 229 -2.04 4.51 -5.07
C GLN A 229 -3.25 4.39 -4.14
N VAL A 230 -4.38 5.03 -4.48
CA VAL A 230 -5.62 4.93 -3.70
C VAL A 230 -6.22 3.53 -3.79
N SER A 231 -6.11 2.86 -4.93
CA SER A 231 -6.61 1.49 -5.08
C SER A 231 -5.85 0.45 -4.26
N ILE A 232 -4.70 0.78 -3.67
CA ILE A 232 -4.00 -0.17 -2.78
C ILE A 232 -4.74 -0.30 -1.43
N GLY A 233 -5.33 0.77 -0.92
CA GLY A 233 -6.07 0.72 0.32
C GLY A 233 -6.45 2.09 0.89
N TRP A 234 -7.50 2.11 1.70
CA TRP A 234 -8.10 3.32 2.29
C TRP A 234 -7.32 3.83 3.50
N ALA A 235 -6.61 2.96 4.22
CA ALA A 235 -5.76 3.29 5.37
C ALA A 235 -4.90 4.54 5.17
N ILE A 236 -4.24 4.62 4.01
CA ILE A 236 -3.44 5.78 3.56
C ILE A 236 -4.07 6.49 2.36
N GLY A 237 -4.93 5.78 1.60
CA GLY A 237 -5.59 6.30 0.41
C GLY A 237 -6.57 7.41 0.72
N LEU A 238 -7.34 7.33 1.82
CA LEU A 238 -8.32 8.36 2.15
C LEU A 238 -7.66 9.74 2.40
N PRO A 239 -6.67 9.89 3.31
CA PRO A 239 -5.95 11.16 3.46
C PRO A 239 -5.32 11.64 2.16
N PHE A 240 -4.83 10.71 1.34
CA PHE A 240 -4.22 11.05 0.05
C PHE A 240 -5.23 11.56 -0.98
N VAL A 241 -6.47 11.05 -1.01
CA VAL A 241 -7.56 11.60 -1.84
C VAL A 241 -7.81 13.07 -1.48
N TYR A 242 -7.84 13.40 -0.18
CA TYR A 242 -8.00 14.79 0.27
C TYR A 242 -6.80 15.67 -0.11
N LEU A 243 -5.57 15.16 0.02
CA LEU A 243 -4.40 15.87 -0.50
C LEU A 243 -4.52 16.12 -2.00
N MET A 244 -4.96 15.11 -2.76
CA MET A 244 -5.12 15.24 -4.20
C MET A 244 -6.24 16.21 -4.59
N ALA A 245 -7.32 16.29 -3.81
CA ALA A 245 -8.34 17.31 -3.97
C ALA A 245 -7.75 18.72 -3.77
N LEU A 246 -6.94 18.93 -2.73
CA LEU A 246 -6.25 20.21 -2.50
C LEU A 246 -5.28 20.56 -3.65
N VAL A 247 -4.53 19.58 -4.17
CA VAL A 247 -3.67 19.77 -5.34
C VAL A 247 -4.49 20.13 -6.58
N GLY A 248 -5.62 19.45 -6.81
CA GLY A 248 -6.54 19.74 -7.90
C GLY A 248 -7.12 21.16 -7.83
N ILE A 249 -7.53 21.59 -6.64
CA ILE A 249 -8.01 22.95 -6.38
C ILE A 249 -6.89 23.97 -6.65
N ALA A 250 -5.67 23.73 -6.16
CA ALA A 250 -4.55 24.62 -6.40
C ALA A 250 -4.22 24.75 -7.91
N ILE A 251 -4.30 23.66 -8.66
CA ILE A 251 -4.13 23.66 -10.12
C ILE A 251 -5.28 24.43 -10.80
N ALA A 252 -6.53 24.23 -10.37
CA ALA A 252 -7.70 24.91 -10.92
C ALA A 252 -7.63 26.43 -10.71
N LEU A 253 -7.23 26.89 -9.53
CA LEU A 253 -7.02 28.32 -9.23
C LEU A 253 -5.92 28.95 -10.10
N TYR A 254 -4.98 28.13 -10.59
CA TYR A 254 -3.91 28.55 -11.47
C TYR A 254 -4.21 28.28 -12.96
N ALA A 255 -5.37 27.69 -13.30
CA ALA A 255 -5.65 27.19 -14.65
C ALA A 255 -5.62 28.29 -15.72
N TRP A 256 -5.96 29.53 -15.38
CA TRP A 256 -5.94 30.68 -16.28
C TRP A 256 -4.54 31.03 -16.83
N ARG A 257 -3.48 30.55 -16.17
CA ARG A 257 -2.08 30.67 -16.63
C ARG A 257 -1.57 29.44 -17.36
N LEU A 258 -2.41 28.43 -17.57
CA LEU A 258 -2.05 27.18 -18.25
C LEU A 258 -2.51 27.23 -19.71
N GLY A 259 -1.71 26.69 -20.62
CA GLY A 259 -2.13 26.50 -22.00
C GLY A 259 -3.20 25.42 -22.14
N ARG A 260 -4.00 25.46 -23.22
CA ARG A 260 -5.09 24.51 -23.51
C ARG A 260 -4.71 23.04 -23.31
N ARG A 261 -3.52 22.61 -23.75
CA ARG A 261 -3.04 21.22 -23.60
C ARG A 261 -2.89 20.79 -22.13
N MET A 262 -2.47 21.70 -21.26
CA MET A 262 -2.31 21.45 -19.83
C MET A 262 -3.65 21.39 -19.11
N ILE A 263 -4.60 22.24 -19.51
CA ILE A 263 -5.97 22.19 -19.00
C ILE A 263 -6.61 20.84 -19.36
N ILE A 264 -6.54 20.43 -20.64
CA ILE A 264 -7.08 19.13 -21.08
C ILE A 264 -6.43 17.99 -20.32
N ALA A 265 -5.10 17.99 -20.16
CA ALA A 265 -4.41 16.93 -19.42
C ALA A 265 -4.83 16.85 -17.94
N ASN A 266 -5.06 17.98 -17.28
CA ASN A 266 -5.58 17.99 -15.91
C ASN A 266 -7.04 17.51 -15.86
N VAL A 267 -7.91 17.98 -16.76
CA VAL A 267 -9.31 17.54 -16.79
C VAL A 267 -9.40 16.03 -17.03
N VAL A 268 -8.68 15.50 -18.02
CA VAL A 268 -8.62 14.06 -18.29
C VAL A 268 -8.09 13.29 -17.09
N GLY A 269 -7.00 13.77 -16.48
CA GLY A 269 -6.41 13.15 -15.30
C GLY A 269 -7.35 13.13 -14.10
N VAL A 270 -7.99 14.26 -13.77
CA VAL A 270 -8.94 14.40 -12.66
C VAL A 270 -10.18 13.55 -12.89
N VAL A 271 -10.75 13.56 -14.10
CA VAL A 271 -11.92 12.73 -14.43
C VAL A 271 -11.57 11.24 -14.30
N ALA A 272 -10.41 10.81 -14.79
CA ALA A 272 -9.95 9.44 -14.62
C ALA A 272 -9.75 9.07 -13.15
N PHE A 273 -9.09 9.95 -12.37
CA PHE A 273 -8.86 9.77 -10.94
C PHE A 273 -10.19 9.62 -10.18
N LEU A 274 -11.11 10.57 -10.35
CA LEU A 274 -12.42 10.54 -9.69
C LEU A 274 -13.26 9.35 -10.13
N GLY A 275 -13.23 8.97 -11.41
CA GLY A 275 -13.93 7.80 -11.91
C GLY A 275 -13.45 6.50 -11.28
N ILE A 276 -12.13 6.33 -11.15
CA ILE A 276 -11.53 5.15 -10.49
C ILE A 276 -11.83 5.17 -8.99
N VAL A 277 -11.63 6.30 -8.30
CA VAL A 277 -11.95 6.43 -6.87
C VAL A 277 -13.42 6.13 -6.62
N TRP A 278 -14.32 6.65 -7.46
CA TRP A 278 -15.75 6.36 -7.35
C TRP A 278 -16.05 4.88 -7.51
N TRP A 279 -15.48 4.23 -8.53
CA TRP A 279 -15.63 2.79 -8.74
C TRP A 279 -15.16 1.97 -7.53
N LEU A 280 -14.07 2.39 -6.88
CA LEU A 280 -13.56 1.75 -5.66
C LEU A 280 -14.46 1.96 -4.44
N VAL A 281 -15.13 3.11 -4.31
CA VAL A 281 -15.96 3.45 -3.15
C VAL A 281 -17.31 2.72 -3.16
N VAL A 282 -17.88 2.46 -4.34
CA VAL A 282 -19.24 1.90 -4.47
C VAL A 282 -19.46 0.61 -3.66
N PRO A 283 -18.59 -0.43 -3.72
CA PRO A 283 -18.75 -1.64 -2.92
C PRO A 283 -18.75 -1.38 -1.41
N PHE A 284 -17.89 -0.46 -0.93
CA PHE A 284 -17.85 -0.10 0.49
C PHE A 284 -19.12 0.61 0.94
N LEU A 285 -19.73 1.44 0.08
CA LEU A 285 -21.04 2.04 0.36
C LEU A 285 -22.16 1.00 0.43
N ARG A 286 -22.14 -0.02 -0.44
CA ARG A 286 -23.09 -1.14 -0.38
C ARG A 286 -22.94 -1.93 0.90
N VAL A 287 -21.71 -2.32 1.25
CA VAL A 287 -21.39 -3.03 2.49
C VAL A 287 -21.83 -2.23 3.72
N ARG A 288 -21.56 -0.91 3.76
CA ARG A 288 -22.01 -0.06 4.86
C ARG A 288 -23.54 -0.02 4.96
N ALA A 289 -24.26 0.06 3.84
CA ALA A 289 -25.72 0.09 3.83
C ALA A 289 -26.35 -1.25 4.22
N GLU A 290 -25.71 -2.36 3.84
CA GLU A 290 -26.22 -3.72 4.08
C GLU A 290 -25.92 -4.21 5.50
N TYR A 291 -24.67 -4.04 5.97
CA TYR A 291 -24.19 -4.61 7.24
C TYR A 291 -24.11 -3.59 8.38
N GLY A 292 -24.29 -2.30 8.10
CA GLY A 292 -24.26 -1.24 9.11
C GLY A 292 -22.88 -1.03 9.74
N PHE A 293 -21.79 -1.37 9.05
CA PHE A 293 -20.44 -1.20 9.59
C PHE A 293 -20.14 0.26 9.90
N THR A 294 -19.80 0.50 11.17
CA THR A 294 -19.40 1.81 11.70
C THR A 294 -18.24 1.63 12.65
N ARG A 295 -17.35 2.61 12.69
CA ARG A 295 -16.33 2.71 13.73
C ARG A 295 -16.82 3.59 14.86
N THR A 296 -16.32 3.34 16.06
CA THR A 296 -16.66 4.14 17.23
C THR A 296 -15.58 5.19 17.50
N TRP A 297 -15.98 6.29 18.13
CA TRP A 297 -15.01 7.27 18.62
C TRP A 297 -14.07 6.68 19.68
N HIS A 298 -14.54 5.70 20.45
CA HIS A 298 -13.70 4.99 21.41
C HIS A 298 -12.54 4.25 20.75
N GLU A 299 -12.72 3.66 19.56
CA GLU A 299 -11.59 3.10 18.80
C GLU A 299 -10.56 4.19 18.46
N VAL A 300 -10.99 5.41 18.11
CA VAL A 300 -10.09 6.54 17.87
C VAL A 300 -9.30 6.89 19.13
N GLU A 301 -9.94 6.90 20.30
CA GLU A 301 -9.27 7.13 21.59
C GLU A 301 -8.23 6.05 21.87
N VAL A 302 -8.59 4.78 21.67
CA VAL A 302 -7.69 3.64 21.88
C VAL A 302 -6.46 3.72 20.97
N PHE A 303 -6.62 4.10 19.71
CA PHE A 303 -5.50 4.18 18.76
C PHE A 303 -4.86 5.58 18.68
N SER A 304 -5.23 6.51 19.56
CA SER A 304 -4.63 7.85 19.60
C SER A 304 -3.27 7.80 20.32
N PRO A 305 -2.17 8.13 19.63
CA PRO A 305 -0.84 8.02 20.21
C PRO A 305 -0.60 9.09 21.27
N PRO A 306 -0.06 8.73 22.45
CA PRO A 306 0.41 9.74 23.39
C PRO A 306 1.60 10.52 22.80
N VAL A 307 1.91 11.69 23.36
CA VAL A 307 2.93 12.60 22.81
C VAL A 307 4.31 11.93 22.71
N ASN A 308 4.65 11.04 23.66
CA ASN A 308 5.88 10.24 23.63
C ASN A 308 5.98 9.30 22.43
N GLY A 309 4.86 8.88 21.84
CA GLY A 309 4.86 8.12 20.58
C GLY A 309 5.63 8.81 19.45
N LEU A 310 5.75 10.15 19.45
CA LEU A 310 6.55 10.91 18.47
C LEU A 310 8.07 10.64 18.55
N TRP A 311 8.56 10.10 19.66
CA TRP A 311 9.95 9.70 19.82
C TRP A 311 10.13 8.24 20.24
N THR A 312 9.05 7.48 20.41
CA THR A 312 9.17 6.04 20.69
C THR A 312 9.36 5.24 19.38
N ALA A 313 10.51 4.59 19.27
CA ALA A 313 10.95 3.76 18.18
C ALA A 313 10.47 2.30 18.30
N PRO A 314 10.11 1.64 17.18
CA PRO A 314 9.75 0.24 17.14
C PRO A 314 10.91 -0.71 17.45
N TYR A 315 10.59 -1.93 17.92
CA TYR A 315 11.55 -3.02 18.10
C TYR A 315 12.14 -3.51 16.76
N GLU A 316 11.46 -3.17 15.65
CA GLU A 316 11.86 -3.45 14.29
C GLU A 316 13.04 -2.59 13.81
N THR A 317 13.59 -1.71 14.65
CA THR A 317 14.77 -0.90 14.33
C THR A 317 16.00 -1.43 15.05
N TRP A 318 17.15 -1.53 14.37
CA TRP A 318 18.36 -2.06 14.99
C TRP A 318 19.05 -1.08 15.95
N VAL A 319 19.06 0.22 15.63
CA VAL A 319 19.86 1.23 16.36
C VAL A 319 19.24 1.64 17.69
N TRP A 320 17.91 1.66 17.77
CA TRP A 320 17.21 2.26 18.91
C TRP A 320 16.95 1.28 20.04
N LEU A 321 17.26 0.00 19.84
CA LEU A 321 17.07 -1.04 20.84
C LEU A 321 17.81 -0.73 22.14
N GLU A 322 17.16 -1.02 23.26
CA GLU A 322 17.73 -0.84 24.60
C GLU A 322 18.13 0.62 24.91
N THR A 323 17.66 1.58 24.10
CA THR A 323 17.79 3.01 24.36
C THR A 323 16.49 3.59 24.92
N PHE A 324 16.56 4.81 25.44
CA PHE A 324 15.37 5.58 25.84
C PHE A 324 14.33 5.73 24.70
N PHE A 325 14.78 5.73 23.43
CA PHE A 325 13.85 5.82 22.30
C PHE A 325 13.02 4.54 22.13
N ASN A 326 13.41 3.38 22.65
CA ASN A 326 12.67 2.12 22.48
C ASN A 326 11.87 1.70 23.73
N ASP A 327 11.68 2.60 24.69
CA ASP A 327 10.85 2.35 25.88
C ASP A 327 9.35 2.40 25.56
N GLN A 328 8.82 1.27 25.09
CA GLN A 328 7.40 1.10 24.79
C GLN A 328 6.53 0.85 26.03
N SER A 329 7.12 0.65 27.21
CA SER A 329 6.36 0.43 28.46
C SER A 329 5.54 1.65 28.87
N THR A 330 5.89 2.80 28.31
CA THR A 330 5.21 4.08 28.50
C THR A 330 4.04 4.32 27.54
N LEU A 331 3.78 3.38 26.63
CA LEU A 331 2.63 3.40 25.73
C LEU A 331 1.50 2.54 26.29
N PRO A 332 0.23 2.91 26.05
CA PRO A 332 -0.90 2.01 26.27
C PRO A 332 -0.69 0.68 25.55
N PRO A 333 -1.03 -0.47 26.19
CA PRO A 333 -0.80 -1.78 25.59
C PRO A 333 -1.68 -2.01 24.34
N ASP A 334 -2.91 -1.50 24.36
CA ASP A 334 -3.84 -1.65 23.27
C ASP A 334 -3.43 -0.77 22.08
N GLY A 335 -3.19 -1.39 20.93
CA GLY A 335 -2.81 -0.66 19.72
C GLY A 335 -1.43 -0.02 19.74
N ALA A 336 -0.54 -0.40 20.68
CA ALA A 336 0.80 0.17 20.83
C ALA A 336 1.58 0.29 19.51
N GLY A 337 1.48 -0.72 18.64
CA GLY A 337 2.13 -0.74 17.32
C GLY A 337 1.72 0.42 16.40
N GLU A 338 0.47 0.90 16.50
CA GLU A 338 -0.05 2.03 15.73
C GLU A 338 0.31 3.40 16.37
N MET A 339 0.89 3.40 17.57
CA MET A 339 1.29 4.60 18.32
C MET A 339 2.78 4.96 18.19
N LEU A 340 3.57 4.11 17.52
CA LEU A 340 5.01 4.30 17.32
C LEU A 340 5.25 5.24 16.14
N LEU A 341 5.30 6.54 16.42
CA LEU A 341 5.33 7.61 15.40
C LEU A 341 6.72 8.18 15.13
N PHE A 342 7.79 7.57 15.63
CA PHE A 342 9.11 8.17 15.52
C PHE A 342 9.61 8.26 14.05
N PRO A 343 9.86 9.46 13.49
CA PRO A 343 10.29 9.62 12.10
C PRO A 343 11.78 9.35 11.88
N GLY A 344 12.57 9.22 12.95
CA GLY A 344 14.03 9.18 12.93
C GLY A 344 14.65 10.50 13.40
N LEU A 345 15.72 10.42 14.18
CA LEU A 345 16.35 11.59 14.80
C LEU A 345 17.05 12.44 13.73
N VAL A 346 17.73 11.81 12.77
CA VAL A 346 18.41 12.51 11.67
C VAL A 346 17.44 13.38 10.87
N VAL A 347 16.29 12.84 10.45
CA VAL A 347 15.33 13.66 9.69
C VAL A 347 14.64 14.71 10.56
N ALA A 348 14.35 14.40 11.82
CA ALA A 348 13.75 15.38 12.74
C ALA A 348 14.67 16.60 12.90
N VAL A 349 15.96 16.38 13.22
CA VAL A 349 16.95 17.45 13.42
C VAL A 349 17.20 18.21 12.11
N LEU A 350 17.46 17.51 11.00
CA LEU A 350 17.75 18.16 9.72
C LEU A 350 16.54 18.86 9.11
N GLY A 351 15.34 18.33 9.32
CA GLY A 351 14.08 18.92 8.88
C GLY A 351 13.81 20.24 9.62
N VAL A 352 13.95 20.25 10.94
CA VAL A 352 13.81 21.47 11.76
C VAL A 352 14.88 22.50 11.40
N ALA A 353 16.14 22.10 11.27
CA ALA A 353 17.21 23.00 10.80
C ALA A 353 16.92 23.54 9.38
N GLY A 354 16.28 22.72 8.53
CA GLY A 354 15.80 23.09 7.20
C GLY A 354 14.72 24.18 7.18
N LEU A 355 14.04 24.47 8.29
CA LEU A 355 13.14 25.62 8.39
C LEU A 355 13.92 26.95 8.42
N PHE A 356 15.12 26.94 8.98
CA PHE A 356 15.94 28.15 9.15
C PHE A 356 16.96 28.30 8.04
N LEU A 357 17.60 27.21 7.61
CA LEU A 357 18.61 27.17 6.57
C LEU A 357 18.22 26.18 5.46
N SER A 358 17.93 26.68 4.26
CA SER A 358 17.47 25.81 3.16
C SER A 358 17.72 26.39 1.78
N ALA A 359 17.66 25.53 0.77
CA ALA A 359 17.60 25.91 -0.62
C ALA A 359 16.19 26.40 -1.04
N TRP A 360 15.19 26.21 -0.18
CA TRP A 360 13.81 26.62 -0.42
C TRP A 360 13.57 28.09 -0.05
N THR A 361 12.65 28.73 -0.76
CA THR A 361 12.17 30.08 -0.40
C THR A 361 11.52 30.07 0.98
N TRP A 362 11.51 31.20 1.68
CA TRP A 362 10.90 31.30 3.02
C TRP A 362 9.41 30.92 3.03
N LYS A 363 8.66 31.25 1.97
CA LYS A 363 7.24 30.88 1.83
C LYS A 363 7.04 29.37 1.80
N VAL A 364 7.88 28.66 1.06
CA VAL A 364 7.86 27.20 1.00
C VAL A 364 8.22 26.59 2.36
N ARG A 365 9.21 27.16 3.06
CA ARG A 365 9.60 26.69 4.40
C ARG A 365 8.47 26.85 5.41
N VAL A 366 7.82 28.00 5.43
CA VAL A 366 6.65 28.25 6.30
C VAL A 366 5.52 27.28 5.95
N PHE A 367 5.21 27.11 4.67
CA PHE A 367 4.18 26.16 4.23
C PHE A 367 4.50 24.72 4.69
N LEU A 368 5.72 24.23 4.48
CA LEU A 368 6.14 22.90 4.90
C LEU A 368 6.15 22.76 6.43
N GLY A 369 6.56 23.80 7.16
CA GLY A 369 6.53 23.82 8.62
C GLY A 369 5.10 23.75 9.17
N VAL A 370 4.17 24.52 8.60
CA VAL A 370 2.73 24.46 8.94
C VAL A 370 2.15 23.10 8.58
N PHE A 371 2.49 22.56 7.41
CA PHE A 371 2.06 21.22 6.98
C PHE A 371 2.53 20.13 7.95
N VAL A 372 3.80 20.18 8.37
CA VAL A 372 4.36 19.26 9.38
C VAL A 372 3.64 19.41 10.71
N ALA A 373 3.53 20.63 11.24
CA ALA A 373 2.88 20.89 12.52
C ALA A 373 1.41 20.45 12.52
N PHE A 374 0.67 20.75 11.46
CA PHE A 374 -0.71 20.33 11.29
C PHE A 374 -0.87 18.81 11.34
N ASN A 375 -0.02 18.07 10.62
CA ASN A 375 -0.10 16.61 10.60
C ASN A 375 0.40 15.96 11.90
N VAL A 376 1.32 16.59 12.65
CA VAL A 376 1.67 16.15 14.02
C VAL A 376 0.45 16.27 14.93
N LEU A 377 -0.26 17.40 14.88
CA LEU A 377 -1.48 17.57 15.69
C LEU A 377 -2.56 16.56 15.30
N LEU A 378 -2.73 16.31 14.00
CA LEU A 378 -3.69 15.33 13.51
C LEU A 378 -3.29 13.89 13.86
N SER A 379 -1.98 13.56 13.88
CA SER A 379 -1.50 12.22 14.22
C SER A 379 -1.70 11.83 15.67
N LEU A 380 -1.75 12.82 16.57
CA LEU A 380 -1.96 12.61 18.01
C LEU A 380 -3.44 12.39 18.37
N GLY A 381 -4.36 12.47 17.40
CA GLY A 381 -5.77 12.11 17.60
C GLY A 381 -6.41 12.83 18.78
N THR A 382 -6.92 12.06 19.75
CA THR A 382 -7.61 12.58 20.94
C THR A 382 -6.69 13.13 22.03
N THR A 383 -5.38 12.83 21.97
CA THR A 383 -4.41 13.25 22.99
C THR A 383 -4.24 14.77 23.06
N VAL A 384 -4.40 15.48 21.93
CA VAL A 384 -4.20 16.93 21.87
C VAL A 384 -5.53 17.65 21.71
N PHE A 385 -5.76 18.68 22.53
CA PHE A 385 -7.01 19.48 22.55
C PHE A 385 -8.29 18.61 22.65
N GLY A 386 -8.23 17.48 23.36
CA GLY A 386 -9.35 16.55 23.50
C GLY A 386 -9.84 15.96 22.17
N GLY A 387 -8.99 15.94 21.14
CA GLY A 387 -9.34 15.46 19.81
C GLY A 387 -10.14 16.42 18.95
N GLY A 388 -10.35 17.67 19.37
CA GLY A 388 -11.20 18.63 18.65
C GLY A 388 -10.85 18.78 17.16
N LEU A 389 -9.55 18.79 16.81
CA LEU A 389 -9.13 18.85 15.40
C LEU A 389 -9.50 17.58 14.63
N TYR A 390 -9.21 16.40 15.18
CA TYR A 390 -9.54 15.12 14.55
C TYR A 390 -11.06 14.90 14.47
N TRP A 391 -11.79 15.37 15.47
CA TRP A 391 -13.25 15.32 15.55
C TRP A 391 -13.92 16.09 14.40
N LEU A 392 -13.37 17.23 14.00
CA LEU A 392 -13.86 17.96 12.81
C LEU A 392 -13.75 17.10 11.55
N PHE A 393 -12.64 16.39 11.39
CA PHE A 393 -12.43 15.51 10.25
C PHE A 393 -13.41 14.34 10.30
N TRP A 394 -13.47 13.65 11.44
CA TRP A 394 -14.36 12.52 11.69
C TRP A 394 -15.84 12.81 11.41
N ASN A 395 -16.35 13.98 11.82
CA ASN A 395 -17.79 14.28 11.71
C ASN A 395 -18.20 14.97 10.40
N PHE A 396 -17.30 15.72 9.76
CA PHE A 396 -17.67 16.57 8.62
C PHE A 396 -17.05 16.16 7.28
N LEU A 397 -15.96 15.37 7.29
CA LEU A 397 -15.33 14.95 6.05
C LEU A 397 -15.78 13.53 5.67
N PRO A 398 -16.39 13.33 4.49
CA PRO A 398 -16.84 12.02 4.04
C PRO A 398 -15.75 10.93 4.13
N GLY A 399 -16.10 9.81 4.78
CA GLY A 399 -15.24 8.64 4.94
C GLY A 399 -14.27 8.68 6.11
N TRP A 400 -14.06 9.83 6.77
CA TRP A 400 -13.15 9.92 7.92
C TRP A 400 -13.69 9.18 9.15
N ASP A 401 -15.01 8.99 9.23
CA ASP A 401 -15.69 8.12 10.20
C ASP A 401 -15.32 6.63 10.08
N ALA A 402 -14.56 6.24 9.05
CA ALA A 402 -13.98 4.90 8.92
C ALA A 402 -12.53 4.80 9.42
N MET A 403 -11.85 5.93 9.68
CA MET A 403 -10.43 5.95 10.07
C MET A 403 -10.25 5.97 11.59
N ARG A 404 -9.99 4.82 12.19
CA ARG A 404 -9.78 4.72 13.64
C ARG A 404 -8.36 5.00 14.13
N THR A 405 -7.35 5.10 13.26
CA THR A 405 -5.93 5.22 13.63
C THR A 405 -5.33 6.58 13.20
N PRO A 406 -5.43 7.63 14.05
CA PRO A 406 -4.87 8.94 13.76
C PRO A 406 -3.37 8.90 13.47
N GLY A 407 -2.62 8.03 14.16
CA GLY A 407 -1.17 7.90 14.06
C GLY A 407 -0.62 7.83 12.64
N ARG A 408 -1.39 7.28 11.69
CA ARG A 408 -1.02 7.18 10.27
C ARG A 408 -0.70 8.52 9.61
N MET A 409 -1.16 9.65 10.16
CA MET A 409 -0.80 10.99 9.66
C MET A 409 0.70 11.30 9.79
N ILE A 410 1.46 10.53 10.59
CA ILE A 410 2.92 10.65 10.70
C ILE A 410 3.64 10.49 9.36
N MET A 411 3.03 9.80 8.40
CA MET A 411 3.55 9.71 7.04
C MET A 411 3.72 11.11 6.42
N TRP A 412 2.75 12.00 6.60
CA TRP A 412 2.81 13.35 6.02
C TRP A 412 3.86 14.21 6.73
N VAL A 413 4.02 14.02 8.05
CA VAL A 413 5.11 14.62 8.82
C VAL A 413 6.47 14.20 8.27
N THR A 414 6.66 12.91 8.04
CA THR A 414 7.92 12.35 7.52
C THR A 414 8.24 12.88 6.12
N LEU A 415 7.24 12.95 5.23
CA LEU A 415 7.44 13.52 3.88
C LEU A 415 7.84 15.00 3.96
N GLY A 416 7.15 15.79 4.79
CA GLY A 416 7.44 17.21 4.96
C GLY A 416 8.84 17.46 5.53
N LEU A 417 9.22 16.70 6.57
CA LEU A 417 10.56 16.74 7.16
C LEU A 417 11.64 16.31 6.17
N ALA A 418 11.40 15.25 5.40
CA ALA A 418 12.32 14.78 4.36
C ALA A 418 12.58 15.86 3.29
N VAL A 419 11.54 16.58 2.85
CA VAL A 419 11.69 17.68 1.89
C VAL A 419 12.43 18.88 2.51
N LEU A 420 12.14 19.24 3.76
CA LEU A 420 12.88 20.30 4.46
C LEU A 420 14.36 19.95 4.62
N ALA A 421 14.66 18.72 5.06
CA ALA A 421 16.01 18.19 5.22
C ALA A 421 16.77 18.16 3.88
N ALA A 422 16.11 17.74 2.79
CA ALA A 422 16.69 17.79 1.44
C ALA A 422 17.09 19.22 1.04
N GLY A 423 16.29 20.21 1.41
CA GLY A 423 16.58 21.62 1.20
C GLY A 423 17.79 22.11 1.98
N LEU A 424 17.92 21.69 3.25
CA LEU A 424 19.09 21.97 4.09
C LEU A 424 20.36 21.38 3.47
N VAL A 425 20.38 20.09 3.17
CA VAL A 425 21.53 19.40 2.55
C VAL A 425 21.92 20.07 1.23
N THR A 426 20.94 20.48 0.43
CA THR A 426 21.19 21.21 -0.82
C THR A 426 21.85 22.58 -0.57
N ARG A 427 21.43 23.31 0.48
CA ARG A 427 22.03 24.60 0.82
C ARG A 427 23.43 24.46 1.40
N LEU A 428 23.65 23.49 2.28
CA LEU A 428 24.96 23.21 2.86
C LEU A 428 25.97 22.83 1.77
N TYR A 429 25.59 21.94 0.83
CA TYR A 429 26.42 21.62 -0.32
C TYR A 429 26.87 22.89 -1.06
N ARG A 430 25.93 23.79 -1.37
CA ARG A 430 26.23 25.05 -2.08
C ARG A 430 27.14 25.96 -1.28
N LEU A 431 26.88 26.13 0.01
CA LEU A 431 27.72 26.96 0.87
C LEU A 431 29.16 26.44 0.94
N ILE A 432 29.37 25.13 0.96
CA ILE A 432 30.72 24.55 0.96
C ILE A 432 31.37 24.72 -0.42
N ASP A 433 30.64 24.47 -1.52
CA ASP A 433 31.15 24.65 -2.89
C ASP A 433 31.50 26.12 -3.19
N GLU A 434 30.75 27.07 -2.63
CA GLU A 434 30.95 28.52 -2.80
C GLU A 434 32.10 29.07 -1.93
N ASN A 435 32.29 28.54 -0.71
CA ASN A 435 33.21 29.13 0.28
C ASN A 435 34.51 28.35 0.48
N THR A 436 34.68 27.18 -0.15
CA THR A 436 35.88 26.35 0.01
C THR A 436 36.52 26.00 -1.33
N ARG A 437 37.80 25.62 -1.32
CA ARG A 437 38.50 25.08 -2.49
C ARG A 437 38.39 23.55 -2.58
N MET A 438 37.50 22.93 -1.81
CA MET A 438 37.35 21.48 -1.81
C MET A 438 36.84 21.00 -3.17
N ALA A 439 37.38 19.88 -3.66
CA ALA A 439 36.88 19.27 -4.87
C ALA A 439 35.41 18.86 -4.70
N ARG A 440 34.57 19.13 -5.70
CA ARG A 440 33.12 18.82 -5.69
C ARG A 440 32.82 17.37 -5.33
N GLN A 441 33.66 16.44 -5.73
CA GLN A 441 33.52 15.02 -5.41
C GLN A 441 33.64 14.76 -3.90
N VAL A 442 34.54 15.48 -3.21
CA VAL A 442 34.74 15.38 -1.77
C VAL A 442 33.54 15.96 -1.03
N ILE A 443 33.06 17.16 -1.42
CA ILE A 443 31.83 17.74 -0.86
C ILE A 443 30.65 16.79 -1.09
N ALA A 444 30.54 16.23 -2.29
CA ALA A 444 29.47 15.33 -2.64
C ALA A 444 29.47 14.06 -1.78
N PHE A 445 30.66 13.48 -1.53
CA PHE A 445 30.84 12.34 -0.62
C PHE A 445 30.41 12.69 0.81
N TYR A 446 30.87 13.80 1.37
CA TYR A 446 30.48 14.20 2.73
C TYR A 446 28.97 14.48 2.85
N MET A 447 28.35 15.05 1.82
CA MET A 447 26.90 15.30 1.84
C MET A 447 26.04 14.04 1.70
N MET A 448 26.64 12.84 1.52
CA MET A 448 25.92 11.56 1.64
C MET A 448 25.73 11.11 3.09
N PHE A 449 26.55 11.59 4.04
CA PHE A 449 26.48 11.16 5.44
C PHE A 449 25.10 11.34 6.08
N PRO A 450 24.36 12.45 5.85
CA PRO A 450 22.98 12.56 6.31
C PRO A 450 22.10 11.38 5.90
N ALA A 451 22.16 10.98 4.63
CA ALA A 451 21.39 9.83 4.13
C ALA A 451 21.90 8.50 4.70
N PHE A 452 23.22 8.36 4.87
CA PHE A 452 23.83 7.18 5.49
C PHE A 452 23.37 6.99 6.94
N PHE A 453 23.39 8.05 7.75
CA PHE A 453 22.94 7.98 9.14
C PHE A 453 21.42 7.76 9.24
N ALA A 454 20.61 8.41 8.39
CA ALA A 454 19.19 8.12 8.31
C ALA A 454 18.91 6.66 7.92
N LEU A 455 19.74 6.07 7.04
CA LEU A 455 19.61 4.67 6.68
C LEU A 455 19.96 3.74 7.86
N ILE A 456 20.98 4.11 8.66
CA ILE A 456 21.35 3.38 9.88
C ILE A 456 20.18 3.34 10.87
N GLU A 457 19.51 4.48 11.12
CA GLU A 457 18.31 4.53 11.98
C GLU A 457 17.18 3.62 11.48
N GLY A 458 17.12 3.40 10.16
CA GLY A 458 16.14 2.58 9.46
C GLY A 458 16.58 1.16 9.15
N ILE A 459 17.71 0.68 9.69
CA ILE A 459 18.13 -0.73 9.51
C ILE A 459 17.09 -1.62 10.20
N PRO A 460 16.40 -2.49 9.44
CA PRO A 460 15.33 -3.28 10.02
C PRO A 460 15.88 -4.48 10.79
N ARG A 461 15.19 -4.79 11.89
CA ARG A 461 15.35 -6.01 12.68
C ARG A 461 13.99 -6.67 12.81
N TRP A 462 13.62 -7.48 11.84
CA TRP A 462 12.37 -8.23 11.90
C TRP A 462 12.60 -9.73 11.93
N GLN A 463 11.77 -10.41 12.72
CA GLN A 463 11.69 -11.87 12.72
C GLN A 463 10.86 -12.31 11.52
N GLN A 464 11.41 -13.24 10.74
CA GLN A 464 10.63 -13.96 9.74
C GLN A 464 10.06 -15.22 10.35
N VAL A 465 8.83 -15.53 9.96
CA VAL A 465 8.13 -16.77 10.34
C VAL A 465 8.05 -17.69 9.13
N GLU A 466 8.01 -18.99 9.38
CA GLU A 466 7.77 -19.96 8.33
C GLU A 466 6.32 -19.91 7.86
N ASN A 467 6.11 -20.08 6.56
CA ASN A 467 4.80 -20.32 5.99
C ASN A 467 4.20 -21.57 6.67
N PRO A 468 3.01 -21.49 7.30
CA PRO A 468 2.49 -22.56 8.14
C PRO A 468 2.25 -23.88 7.39
N GLY A 469 2.15 -23.85 6.06
CA GLY A 469 1.85 -25.04 5.24
C GLY A 469 0.41 -25.52 5.47
N ILE A 470 -0.18 -26.19 4.48
CA ILE A 470 -1.54 -26.71 4.59
C ILE A 470 -1.49 -28.19 4.98
N PRO A 471 -2.21 -28.63 6.04
CA PRO A 471 -2.31 -30.04 6.35
C PRO A 471 -2.95 -30.84 5.18
N PRO A 472 -2.43 -32.03 4.83
CA PRO A 472 -2.95 -32.83 3.71
C PRO A 472 -4.45 -33.06 3.73
N ASP A 473 -5.04 -33.40 4.89
CA ASP A 473 -6.48 -33.67 4.94
C ASP A 473 -7.32 -32.38 4.83
N VAL A 474 -6.80 -31.23 5.29
CA VAL A 474 -7.46 -29.93 5.08
C VAL A 474 -7.50 -29.61 3.59
N LYS A 475 -6.38 -29.80 2.88
CA LYS A 475 -6.31 -29.64 1.42
C LYS A 475 -7.29 -30.57 0.70
N GLN A 476 -7.40 -31.82 1.15
CA GLN A 476 -8.37 -32.76 0.59
C GLN A 476 -9.81 -32.27 0.80
N VAL A 477 -10.16 -31.79 2.00
CA VAL A 477 -11.49 -31.23 2.27
C VAL A 477 -11.81 -30.05 1.35
N PHE A 478 -10.87 -29.12 1.18
CA PHE A 478 -11.04 -27.92 0.34
C PHE A 478 -11.25 -28.25 -1.14
N THR A 479 -10.53 -29.26 -1.65
CA THR A 479 -10.60 -29.64 -3.07
C THR A 479 -11.76 -30.58 -3.40
N THR A 480 -12.32 -31.30 -2.42
CA THR A 480 -13.41 -32.27 -2.64
C THR A 480 -14.79 -31.75 -2.26
N THR A 481 -14.89 -30.79 -1.34
CA THR A 481 -16.16 -30.27 -0.86
C THR A 481 -16.59 -29.04 -1.65
N LYS A 482 -17.76 -29.13 -2.30
CA LYS A 482 -18.37 -28.00 -3.04
C LYS A 482 -19.36 -27.18 -2.23
N GLU A 483 -19.84 -27.73 -1.12
CA GLU A 483 -20.79 -27.07 -0.23
C GLU A 483 -20.06 -26.11 0.72
N PRO A 484 -20.73 -25.07 1.25
CA PRO A 484 -20.16 -24.20 2.27
C PRO A 484 -19.72 -24.97 3.53
N ILE A 485 -18.51 -24.66 4.01
CA ILE A 485 -17.91 -25.30 5.19
C ILE A 485 -17.61 -24.29 6.30
N ALA A 486 -17.66 -24.74 7.55
CA ALA A 486 -17.10 -24.01 8.69
C ALA A 486 -15.90 -24.76 9.27
N LEU A 487 -14.80 -24.06 9.48
CA LEU A 487 -13.60 -24.59 10.13
C LEU A 487 -13.55 -24.15 11.59
N LEU A 488 -13.27 -25.10 12.48
CA LEU A 488 -13.15 -24.85 13.91
C LEU A 488 -11.74 -25.13 14.44
N PRO A 489 -11.28 -24.35 15.43
CA PRO A 489 -11.98 -23.24 16.12
C PRO A 489 -12.17 -21.97 15.27
N MET A 490 -13.29 -21.25 15.46
CA MET A 490 -13.54 -19.96 14.80
C MET A 490 -13.03 -18.80 15.65
N ASP A 491 -11.71 -18.62 15.72
CA ASP A 491 -11.08 -17.48 16.37
C ASP A 491 -10.22 -16.66 15.39
N LEU A 492 -9.79 -15.47 15.80
CA LEU A 492 -9.02 -14.55 14.97
C LEU A 492 -7.73 -15.18 14.42
N TRP A 493 -6.97 -15.88 15.26
CA TRP A 493 -5.66 -16.43 14.90
C TRP A 493 -5.78 -17.66 14.00
N SER A 494 -6.75 -18.52 14.27
CA SER A 494 -7.05 -19.68 13.42
C SER A 494 -7.57 -19.25 12.04
N ASN A 495 -8.40 -18.21 11.99
CA ASN A 495 -8.97 -17.71 10.73
C ASN A 495 -7.90 -17.18 9.76
N PHE A 496 -6.83 -16.52 10.22
CA PHE A 496 -5.73 -16.12 9.33
C PHE A 496 -5.12 -17.32 8.59
N LYS A 497 -4.92 -18.44 9.29
CA LYS A 497 -4.38 -19.66 8.68
C LYS A 497 -5.38 -20.31 7.74
N TYR A 498 -6.65 -20.43 8.16
CA TYR A 498 -7.69 -21.00 7.30
C TYR A 498 -7.90 -20.21 6.03
N GLN A 499 -7.89 -18.88 6.12
CA GLN A 499 -8.02 -17.99 4.98
C GLN A 499 -6.83 -18.19 4.02
N LEU A 500 -5.59 -18.19 4.51
CA LEU A 500 -4.42 -18.53 3.68
C LEU A 500 -4.57 -19.90 3.00
N TRP A 501 -4.91 -20.94 3.75
CA TRP A 501 -5.06 -22.29 3.22
C TRP A 501 -6.17 -22.37 2.17
N SER A 502 -7.21 -21.54 2.30
CA SER A 502 -8.32 -21.51 1.33
C SER A 502 -7.89 -21.04 -0.05
N THR A 503 -6.68 -20.46 -0.21
CA THR A 503 -6.10 -20.23 -1.54
C THR A 503 -5.93 -21.52 -2.35
N GLU A 504 -5.94 -22.68 -1.70
CA GLU A 504 -6.06 -23.99 -2.35
C GLU A 504 -7.52 -24.22 -2.80
N GLY A 505 -7.86 -23.72 -3.99
CA GLY A 505 -9.14 -23.95 -4.65
C GLY A 505 -10.29 -23.03 -4.25
N PHE A 506 -10.06 -22.06 -3.34
CA PHE A 506 -11.05 -21.07 -2.90
C PHE A 506 -12.42 -21.66 -2.52
N PRO A 507 -12.48 -22.70 -1.66
CA PRO A 507 -13.75 -23.26 -1.22
C PRO A 507 -14.55 -22.20 -0.46
N THR A 508 -15.88 -22.26 -0.58
CA THR A 508 -16.77 -21.37 0.18
C THR A 508 -16.72 -21.71 1.66
N THR A 509 -16.29 -20.76 2.49
CA THR A 509 -16.09 -20.93 3.93
C THR A 509 -16.87 -19.89 4.73
N ALA A 510 -17.38 -20.28 5.90
CA ALA A 510 -17.93 -19.37 6.91
C ALA A 510 -16.83 -18.51 7.56
N ASN A 511 -15.59 -18.99 7.52
CA ASN A 511 -14.41 -18.36 8.10
C ASN A 511 -13.93 -17.18 7.26
N GLY A 512 -13.13 -16.31 7.87
CA GLY A 512 -12.51 -15.19 7.20
C GLY A 512 -11.83 -14.24 8.18
N THR A 513 -10.97 -13.38 7.65
CA THR A 513 -10.39 -12.27 8.40
C THR A 513 -10.49 -11.01 7.54
N ALA A 514 -10.96 -9.93 8.15
CA ALA A 514 -11.08 -8.61 7.52
C ALA A 514 -11.15 -7.53 8.60
N SER A 515 -11.27 -6.27 8.18
CA SER A 515 -11.42 -5.15 9.12
C SER A 515 -12.79 -5.12 9.81
N ASN A 516 -13.82 -5.69 9.19
CA ASN A 516 -15.19 -5.73 9.71
C ASN A 516 -15.75 -7.16 9.59
N TYR A 517 -16.69 -7.50 10.48
CA TYR A 517 -17.32 -8.82 10.56
C TYR A 517 -18.83 -8.66 10.55
N GLY A 518 -19.52 -9.41 9.69
CA GLY A 518 -20.98 -9.38 9.58
C GLY A 518 -21.68 -10.10 10.72
N PRO A 519 -22.97 -9.82 10.98
CA PRO A 519 -23.73 -10.45 12.07
C PRO A 519 -23.78 -11.97 11.95
N GLN A 520 -23.97 -12.52 10.74
CA GLN A 520 -23.88 -13.96 10.48
C GLN A 520 -22.55 -14.60 10.92
N PHE A 521 -21.42 -13.90 10.79
CA PHE A 521 -20.14 -14.42 11.25
C PHE A 521 -20.11 -14.49 12.79
N HIS A 522 -20.58 -13.43 13.47
CA HIS A 522 -20.66 -13.41 14.92
C HIS A 522 -21.56 -14.51 15.47
N ASP A 523 -22.76 -14.69 14.90
CA ASP A 523 -23.68 -15.76 15.30
C ASP A 523 -23.02 -17.16 15.20
N MET A 524 -22.29 -17.42 14.11
CA MET A 524 -21.57 -18.68 13.92
C MET A 524 -20.35 -18.81 14.84
N GLN A 525 -19.58 -17.74 15.03
CA GLN A 525 -18.41 -17.72 15.91
C GLN A 525 -18.83 -17.98 17.36
N ASP A 526 -19.81 -17.25 17.88
CA ASP A 526 -20.27 -17.36 19.26
C ASP A 526 -20.86 -18.74 19.55
N SER A 527 -21.69 -19.25 18.63
CA SER A 527 -22.26 -20.60 18.76
C SER A 527 -21.22 -21.71 18.60
N SER A 528 -20.10 -21.47 17.88
CA SER A 528 -19.01 -22.45 17.77
C SER A 528 -18.34 -22.75 19.11
N ALA A 529 -18.42 -21.83 20.09
CA ALA A 529 -17.78 -21.98 21.39
C ALA A 529 -18.30 -23.21 22.16
N THR A 530 -19.55 -23.61 21.95
CA THR A 530 -20.18 -24.79 22.59
C THR A 530 -20.34 -25.98 21.66
N PHE A 531 -19.94 -25.87 20.39
CA PHE A 531 -20.05 -26.95 19.40
C PHE A 531 -19.27 -28.23 19.82
N PRO A 532 -19.79 -29.45 19.61
CA PRO A 532 -21.11 -29.76 19.09
C PRO A 532 -22.19 -29.75 20.19
N ASP A 533 -23.26 -29.01 19.96
CA ASP A 533 -24.53 -29.10 20.70
C ASP A 533 -25.71 -28.81 19.77
N LYS A 534 -26.95 -28.94 20.25
CA LYS A 534 -28.13 -28.69 19.40
C LYS A 534 -28.18 -27.24 18.89
N HIS A 535 -27.82 -26.27 19.72
CA HIS A 535 -27.91 -24.85 19.37
C HIS A 535 -26.95 -24.48 18.25
N SER A 536 -25.67 -24.81 18.40
CA SER A 536 -24.61 -24.60 17.40
C SER A 536 -24.92 -25.30 16.08
N ILE A 537 -25.44 -26.53 16.11
CA ILE A 537 -25.89 -27.25 14.91
C ILE A 537 -27.02 -26.48 14.21
N ASP A 538 -28.04 -26.04 14.96
CA ASP A 538 -29.18 -25.30 14.39
C ASP A 538 -28.73 -23.96 13.77
N VAL A 539 -27.76 -23.26 14.39
CA VAL A 539 -27.17 -22.03 13.86
C VAL A 539 -26.42 -22.28 12.56
N PHE A 540 -25.49 -23.26 12.52
CA PHE A 540 -24.78 -23.61 11.28
C PHE A 540 -25.76 -24.01 10.17
N LYS A 541 -26.77 -24.83 10.48
CA LYS A 541 -27.79 -25.25 9.52
C LYS A 541 -28.63 -24.08 9.00
N ARG A 542 -28.93 -23.08 9.83
CA ARG A 542 -29.67 -21.86 9.45
C ARG A 542 -28.96 -21.10 8.34
N TYR A 543 -27.63 -21.00 8.41
CA TYR A 543 -26.81 -20.33 7.40
C TYR A 543 -26.41 -21.24 6.24
N GLY A 544 -26.93 -22.47 6.16
CA GLY A 544 -26.64 -23.39 5.06
C GLY A 544 -25.33 -24.17 5.22
N ILE A 545 -24.65 -24.07 6.36
CA ILE A 545 -23.48 -24.91 6.65
C ILE A 545 -23.94 -26.33 6.99
N ARG A 546 -23.49 -27.30 6.21
CA ARG A 546 -23.74 -28.74 6.44
C ARG A 546 -22.51 -29.51 6.89
N LYS A 547 -21.32 -28.95 6.65
CA LYS A 547 -20.04 -29.57 7.04
C LYS A 547 -19.24 -28.65 7.95
N VAL A 548 -18.90 -29.18 9.12
CA VAL A 548 -18.05 -28.50 10.11
C VAL A 548 -16.76 -29.29 10.27
N VAL A 549 -15.62 -28.64 10.09
CA VAL A 549 -14.30 -29.26 10.00
C VAL A 549 -13.48 -28.80 11.20
N VAL A 550 -13.18 -29.69 12.13
CA VAL A 550 -12.30 -29.39 13.26
C VAL A 550 -10.87 -29.76 12.86
N VAL A 551 -9.97 -28.78 12.84
CA VAL A 551 -8.55 -28.98 12.50
C VAL A 551 -7.77 -29.30 13.76
N LYS A 552 -7.26 -30.53 13.87
CA LYS A 552 -6.69 -31.08 15.12
C LYS A 552 -5.45 -30.33 15.61
N SER A 553 -4.68 -29.74 14.70
CA SER A 553 -3.46 -28.99 15.02
C SER A 553 -3.70 -27.59 15.57
N MET A 554 -4.94 -27.09 15.52
CA MET A 554 -5.28 -25.77 16.04
C MET A 554 -5.49 -25.79 17.55
N GLU A 555 -5.14 -24.67 18.20
CA GLU A 555 -5.35 -24.48 19.63
C GLU A 555 -6.84 -24.56 19.97
N GLY A 556 -7.21 -25.26 21.04
CA GLY A 556 -8.63 -25.44 21.41
C GLY A 556 -9.37 -26.57 20.68
N ALA A 557 -8.82 -27.15 19.60
CA ALA A 557 -9.47 -28.25 18.88
C ALA A 557 -9.74 -29.48 19.77
N VAL A 558 -8.83 -29.81 20.68
CA VAL A 558 -8.98 -30.94 21.62
C VAL A 558 -10.26 -30.79 22.47
N GLY A 559 -10.53 -29.59 22.98
CA GLY A 559 -11.71 -29.33 23.80
C GLY A 559 -13.03 -29.50 23.03
N ILE A 560 -13.02 -29.18 21.73
CA ILE A 560 -14.17 -29.40 20.83
C ILE A 560 -14.39 -30.90 20.62
N LEU A 561 -13.31 -31.65 20.36
CA LEU A 561 -13.37 -33.07 20.01
C LEU A 561 -13.72 -34.00 21.18
N GLN A 562 -13.54 -33.55 22.43
CA GLN A 562 -13.88 -34.32 23.63
C GLN A 562 -15.35 -34.23 24.04
N ARG A 563 -16.12 -33.31 23.45
CA ARG A 563 -17.53 -33.11 23.78
C ARG A 563 -18.40 -34.26 23.25
N PRO A 564 -19.45 -34.67 23.99
CA PRO A 564 -20.28 -35.80 23.60
C PRO A 564 -21.13 -35.49 22.36
N THR A 565 -21.14 -36.42 21.40
CA THR A 565 -21.93 -36.31 20.16
C THR A 565 -23.19 -37.17 20.16
N ALA A 566 -23.37 -38.01 21.19
CA ALA A 566 -24.49 -38.94 21.28
C ALA A 566 -25.83 -38.19 21.30
N GLY A 567 -26.76 -38.58 20.42
CA GLY A 567 -28.10 -37.98 20.32
C GLY A 567 -28.16 -36.68 19.51
N LEU A 568 -27.04 -36.18 18.98
CA LEU A 568 -27.03 -35.04 18.07
C LEU A 568 -27.24 -35.48 16.61
N PRO A 569 -27.94 -34.68 15.77
CA PRO A 569 -28.20 -35.01 14.37
C PRO A 569 -26.97 -34.74 13.50
N LEU A 570 -25.90 -35.50 13.72
CA LEU A 570 -24.66 -35.38 12.98
C LEU A 570 -23.96 -36.73 12.78
N THR A 571 -23.12 -36.81 11.75
CA THR A 571 -22.14 -37.89 11.58
C THR A 571 -20.73 -37.33 11.70
N LYS A 572 -19.80 -38.14 12.20
CA LYS A 572 -18.38 -37.78 12.38
C LYS A 572 -17.52 -38.71 11.53
N VAL A 573 -16.65 -38.14 10.71
CA VAL A 573 -15.57 -38.86 10.00
C VAL A 573 -14.24 -38.29 10.48
N GLU A 574 -13.34 -39.16 10.92
CA GLU A 574 -12.05 -38.77 11.48
C GLU A 574 -10.92 -39.22 10.56
N SER A 575 -9.98 -38.31 10.29
CA SER A 575 -8.75 -38.56 9.53
C SER A 575 -7.53 -38.13 10.36
N ASN A 576 -6.35 -38.03 9.75
CA ASN A 576 -5.11 -37.73 10.46
C ASN A 576 -5.10 -36.28 11.00
N ASP A 577 -5.43 -35.30 10.16
CA ASP A 577 -5.32 -33.87 10.50
C ASP A 577 -6.65 -33.24 10.92
N VAL A 578 -7.78 -33.83 10.53
CA VAL A 578 -9.11 -33.23 10.73
C VAL A 578 -10.15 -34.21 11.25
N VAL A 579 -11.23 -33.65 11.79
CA VAL A 579 -12.50 -34.34 12.02
C VAL A 579 -13.58 -33.58 11.27
N VAL A 580 -14.30 -34.27 10.39
CA VAL A 580 -15.40 -33.70 9.62
C VAL A 580 -16.72 -34.15 10.24
N PHE A 581 -17.52 -33.18 10.69
CA PHE A 581 -18.89 -33.36 11.13
C PHE A 581 -19.84 -33.02 9.98
N THR A 582 -20.75 -33.94 9.63
CA THR A 582 -21.82 -33.68 8.66
C THR A 582 -23.15 -33.54 9.42
N LEU A 583 -23.78 -32.37 9.31
CA LEU A 583 -25.04 -32.04 9.98
C LEU A 583 -26.22 -32.57 9.17
N GLN A 584 -27.07 -33.39 9.80
CA GLN A 584 -28.28 -33.99 9.18
C GLN A 584 -29.46 -33.04 9.23
#